data_AF-A0A1Y2VIB7-F1
#
_entry.id   AF-A0A1Y2VIB7-F1
#
_cell.length_a   1.000
_cell.length_b   1.000
_cell.length_c   1.000
_cell.angle_alpha   90.00
_cell.angle_beta   90.00
_cell.angle_gamma   90.00
#
_symmetry.space_group_name_H-M   'P 1'
#
loop_
_entity.id
_entity.type
_entity.pdbx_description
1 polymer ?
#
loop_
_entity_poly.entity_id
_entity_poly.type
_entity_poly.pdbx_seq_one_letter_code
_entity_poly.pdbx_strand_id
1 'polypeptide(L)'
;MLIRHVVLQAVELDNLISEIRKKPGFESFLLAPTNDEIKNAAKKGSIVVVNVSAYRCDAILIEANSIWSMNLPKLKLEDIQQRECIGNLWHPRVL
;
A
#
# COMPACT_ATOMS: atom_id res chain seq x y z
N MET A 1 6.75 21.99 25.31
CA MET A 1 7.88 22.20 24.37
C MET A 1 8.03 21.12 23.30
N LEU A 2 7.33 19.97 23.38
CA LEU A 2 7.41 18.87 22.40
C LEU A 2 6.47 19.02 21.18
N ILE A 3 5.27 19.58 21.35
CA ILE A 3 4.27 19.69 20.28
C ILE A 3 4.75 20.60 19.13
N ARG A 4 5.55 21.63 19.44
CA ARG A 4 5.98 22.61 18.43
C ARG A 4 6.96 22.02 17.41
N HIS A 5 7.83 21.08 17.80
CA HIS A 5 8.81 20.47 16.90
C HIS A 5 8.15 19.51 15.89
N VAL A 6 7.20 18.68 16.34
CA VAL A 6 6.49 17.73 15.47
C VAL A 6 5.63 18.46 14.43
N VAL A 7 4.97 19.54 14.83
CA VAL A 7 4.14 20.35 13.92
C VAL A 7 4.99 21.05 12.86
N LEU A 8 6.18 21.56 13.23
CA LEU A 8 7.09 22.19 12.26
C LEU A 8 7.59 21.19 11.20
N GLN A 9 7.92 19.95 11.60
CA GLN A 9 8.33 18.91 10.66
C GLN A 9 7.21 18.51 9.68
N ALA A 10 5.96 18.43 10.15
CA ALA A 10 4.83 18.16 9.27
C ALA A 10 4.66 19.26 8.20
N VAL A 11 4.80 20.52 8.60
CA VAL A 11 4.71 21.67 7.67
C VAL A 11 5.87 21.69 6.68
N GLU A 12 7.10 21.41 7.12
CA GLU A 12 8.26 21.32 6.23
C GLU A 12 8.10 20.20 5.19
N LEU A 13 7.58 19.05 5.60
CA LEU A 13 7.27 17.95 4.70
C LEU A 13 6.19 18.33 3.68
N ASP A 14 5.08 18.92 4.12
CA ASP A 14 3.99 19.34 3.23
C ASP A 14 4.46 20.37 2.21
N ASN A 15 5.30 21.32 2.62
CA ASN A 15 5.92 22.29 1.72
C ASN A 15 6.82 21.60 0.70
N LEU A 16 7.66 20.66 1.13
CA LEU A 16 8.53 19.91 0.22
C LEU A 16 7.72 19.09 -0.79
N ILE A 17 6.66 18.41 -0.34
CA ILE A 17 5.74 17.68 -1.21
C ILE A 17 5.10 18.63 -2.24
N SER A 18 4.67 19.82 -1.81
CA SER A 18 4.11 20.84 -2.69
C SER A 18 5.11 21.31 -3.75
N GLU A 19 6.37 21.53 -3.38
CA GLU A 19 7.43 21.89 -4.33
C GLU A 19 7.74 20.77 -5.33
N ILE A 20 7.72 19.51 -4.90
CA ILE A 20 7.88 18.36 -5.80
C ILE A 20 6.72 18.32 -6.81
N ARG A 21 5.48 18.52 -6.35
CA ARG A 21 4.28 18.49 -7.22
C ARG A 21 4.21 19.59 -8.26
N LYS A 22 5.00 20.66 -8.13
CA LYS A 22 5.14 21.71 -9.16
C LYS A 22 6.04 21.30 -10.34
N LYS A 23 6.79 20.20 -10.23
CA LYS A 23 7.68 19.73 -11.31
C LYS A 23 6.87 18.96 -12.35
N PRO A 24 7.15 19.15 -13.66
CA PRO A 24 6.48 18.39 -14.72
C PRO A 24 6.59 16.88 -14.50
N GLY A 25 5.45 16.17 -14.50
CA GLY A 25 5.37 14.73 -14.30
C GLY A 25 5.32 14.27 -12.83
N PHE A 26 5.30 15.19 -11.87
CA PHE A 26 5.21 14.91 -10.43
C PHE A 26 3.95 15.45 -9.77
N GLU A 27 2.97 15.91 -10.56
CA GLU A 27 1.76 16.57 -10.08
C GLU A 27 0.97 15.69 -9.08
N SER A 28 1.02 14.37 -9.27
CA SER A 28 0.40 13.36 -8.41
C SER A 28 1.35 12.72 -7.39
N PHE A 29 2.55 13.27 -7.16
CA PHE A 29 3.53 12.70 -6.23
C PHE A 29 2.93 12.50 -4.83
N LEU A 30 3.00 11.27 -4.31
CA LEU A 30 2.39 10.86 -3.03
C LEU A 30 0.87 11.11 -2.94
N LEU A 31 0.17 11.29 -4.06
CA LEU A 31 -1.28 11.16 -4.10
C LEU A 31 -1.65 9.72 -4.43
N ALA A 32 -2.80 9.28 -3.93
CA ALA A 32 -3.36 8.00 -4.34
C ALA A 32 -3.72 8.08 -5.84
N PRO A 33 -3.44 7.02 -6.62
CA PRO A 33 -3.96 6.92 -7.98
C PRO A 33 -5.49 6.88 -7.98
N THR A 34 -6.09 7.32 -9.07
CA THR A 34 -7.53 7.25 -9.29
C THR A 34 -8.00 5.79 -9.40
N ASN A 35 -9.28 5.56 -9.14
CA ASN A 35 -9.88 4.23 -9.33
C ASN A 35 -9.66 3.69 -10.74
N ASP A 36 -9.72 4.55 -11.77
CA ASP A 36 -9.54 4.14 -13.15
C ASP A 36 -8.09 3.78 -13.46
N GLU A 37 -7.11 4.50 -12.92
CA GLU A 37 -5.69 4.14 -13.03
C GLU A 37 -5.40 2.78 -12.37
N ILE A 38 -5.94 2.56 -11.16
CA ILE A 38 -5.79 1.30 -10.44
C ILE A 38 -6.44 0.13 -11.21
N LYS A 39 -7.68 0.30 -11.68
CA LYS A 39 -8.38 -0.71 -12.49
C LYS A 39 -7.69 -0.97 -13.82
N ASN A 40 -7.15 0.07 -14.46
CA ASN A 40 -6.37 -0.06 -15.68
C ASN A 40 -5.12 -0.91 -15.48
N ALA A 41 -4.44 -0.80 -14.33
CA ALA A 41 -3.30 -1.65 -13.99
C ALA A 41 -3.68 -3.14 -13.93
N ALA A 42 -4.90 -3.46 -13.50
CA ALA A 42 -5.43 -4.83 -13.43
C ALA A 42 -6.04 -5.36 -14.75
N LYS A 43 -5.92 -4.63 -15.87
CA LYS A 43 -6.49 -5.06 -17.17
C LYS A 43 -5.96 -6.39 -17.69
N LYS A 44 -4.72 -6.74 -17.35
CA LYS A 44 -4.07 -7.99 -17.81
C LYS A 44 -4.20 -9.15 -16.82
N GLY A 45 -4.85 -8.92 -15.67
CA GLY A 45 -5.00 -9.90 -14.61
C GLY A 45 -5.28 -9.21 -13.28
N SER A 46 -6.02 -9.90 -12.40
CA SER A 46 -6.37 -9.37 -11.09
C SER A 46 -5.12 -9.12 -10.25
N ILE A 47 -5.10 -7.99 -9.55
CA ILE A 47 -4.06 -7.64 -8.58
C ILE A 47 -4.62 -7.87 -7.19
N VAL A 48 -3.88 -8.61 -6.36
CA VAL A 48 -4.23 -8.83 -4.95
C VAL A 48 -3.16 -8.16 -4.09
N VAL A 49 -3.57 -7.19 -3.29
CA VAL A 49 -2.71 -6.57 -2.27
C VAL A 49 -3.08 -7.17 -0.93
N VAL A 50 -2.12 -7.84 -0.28
CA VAL A 50 -2.32 -8.40 1.05
C VAL A 50 -1.69 -7.46 2.08
N ASN A 51 -2.53 -6.85 2.91
CA ASN A 51 -2.09 -6.08 4.05
C ASN A 51 -2.00 -7.00 5.26
N VAL A 52 -0.83 -7.08 5.88
CA VAL A 52 -0.54 -7.96 7.03
C VAL A 52 -0.13 -7.10 8.21
N SER A 53 -0.85 -7.24 9.33
CA SER A 53 -0.51 -6.57 10.58
C SER A 53 -0.80 -7.48 11.78
N ALA A 54 -0.30 -7.10 12.96
CA ALA A 54 -0.61 -7.82 14.20
C ALA A 54 -2.09 -7.74 14.60
N TYR A 55 -2.85 -6.80 14.04
CA TYR A 55 -4.25 -6.58 14.41
C TYR A 55 -5.21 -7.34 13.50
N ARG A 56 -5.00 -7.24 12.19
CA ARG A 56 -5.80 -7.91 11.15
C ARG A 56 -4.98 -8.05 9.88
N CYS A 57 -5.29 -9.09 9.11
CA CYS A 57 -4.81 -9.26 7.75
C CYS A 57 -6.00 -9.12 6.79
N ASP A 58 -5.83 -8.35 5.73
CA ASP A 58 -6.86 -8.05 4.74
C ASP A 58 -6.29 -8.23 3.33
N ALA A 59 -7.12 -8.68 2.39
CA ALA A 59 -6.82 -8.65 0.97
C ALA A 59 -7.64 -7.55 0.30
N ILE A 60 -7.00 -6.76 -0.55
CA ILE A 60 -7.66 -5.84 -1.49
C ILE A 60 -7.54 -6.47 -2.87
N LEU A 61 -8.69 -6.76 -3.49
CA LEU A 61 -8.77 -7.32 -4.82
C LEU A 61 -9.11 -6.20 -5.79
N ILE A 62 -8.27 -6.09 -6.82
CA ILE A 62 -8.40 -5.12 -7.89
C ILE A 62 -8.56 -5.90 -9.19
N GLU A 63 -9.69 -5.66 -9.84
CA GLU A 63 -10.05 -6.22 -11.13
C GLU A 63 -10.33 -5.08 -12.10
N ALA A 64 -10.45 -5.39 -13.41
CA ALA A 64 -10.69 -4.36 -14.42
C ALA A 64 -11.96 -3.52 -14.15
N ASN A 65 -12.94 -4.06 -13.45
CA ASN A 65 -14.23 -3.40 -13.22
C ASN A 65 -14.54 -3.11 -11.74
N SER A 66 -13.84 -3.76 -10.81
CA SER A 66 -14.18 -3.81 -9.38
C SER A 66 -12.95 -3.61 -8.50
N ILE A 67 -13.17 -2.96 -7.35
CA ILE A 67 -12.20 -2.91 -6.25
C ILE A 67 -12.98 -3.26 -4.99
N TRP A 68 -12.54 -4.28 -4.26
CA TRP A 68 -13.19 -4.71 -3.02
C TRP A 68 -12.16 -5.30 -2.05
N SER A 69 -12.52 -5.42 -0.77
CA SER A 69 -11.64 -5.98 0.25
C SER A 69 -12.32 -7.09 1.04
N MET A 70 -11.49 -8.00 1.57
CA MET A 70 -11.93 -9.07 2.47
C MET A 70 -10.92 -9.30 3.59
N ASN A 71 -11.44 -9.64 4.77
CA ASN A 71 -10.62 -10.08 5.90
C ASN A 71 -10.08 -11.49 5.64
N LEU A 72 -8.82 -11.72 6.02
CA LEU A 72 -8.13 -13.01 5.99
C LEU A 72 -7.91 -13.53 7.42
N PRO A 73 -8.95 -14.04 8.10
CA PRO A 73 -8.87 -14.39 9.54
C PRO A 73 -7.94 -15.56 9.85
N LYS A 74 -7.54 -16.33 8.83
CA LYS A 74 -6.63 -17.46 8.95
C LYS A 74 -5.17 -17.09 8.67
N LEU A 75 -4.91 -15.88 8.19
CA LEU A 75 -3.56 -15.39 7.93
C LEU A 75 -3.13 -14.52 9.11
N LYS A 76 -1.99 -14.83 9.71
CA LYS A 76 -1.39 -14.02 10.77
C LYS A 76 -0.01 -13.51 10.35
N LEU A 77 0.43 -12.43 10.99
CA LEU A 77 1.75 -11.86 10.74
C LEU A 77 2.87 -12.86 11.06
N GLU A 78 2.69 -13.69 12.09
CA GLU A 78 3.68 -14.69 12.47
C GLU A 78 3.87 -15.76 11.38
N ASP A 79 2.81 -16.09 10.63
CA ASP A 79 2.88 -17.05 9.52
C ASP A 79 3.78 -16.54 8.39
N ILE A 80 3.75 -15.23 8.13
CA ILE A 80 4.61 -14.58 7.12
C ILE A 80 6.05 -14.51 7.63
N GLN A 81 6.26 -14.06 8.87
CA GLN A 81 7.59 -13.94 9.47
C GLN A 81 8.32 -15.29 9.56
N GLN A 82 7.62 -16.36 9.91
CA GLN A 82 8.19 -17.70 9.93
C GLN A 82 8.66 -18.14 8.53
N ARG A 83 7.93 -17.78 7.48
CA ARG A 83 8.24 -18.17 6.08
C ARG A 83 9.33 -17.32 5.44
N GLU A 84 9.43 -16.04 5.81
CA GLU A 84 10.55 -15.14 5.48
C GLU A 84 11.88 -15.75 5.92
N CYS A 85 11.95 -16.24 7.17
CA CYS A 85 13.15 -16.87 7.71
C CYS A 85 13.59 -18.14 6.97
N ILE A 86 12.68 -18.75 6.19
CA ILE A 86 12.93 -19.98 5.42
C ILE A 86 13.23 -19.64 3.94
N GLY A 87 13.22 -18.36 3.55
CA GLY A 87 13.55 -17.90 2.19
C GLY A 87 12.50 -18.23 1.12
N ASN A 88 11.27 -18.55 1.52
CA ASN A 88 10.26 -19.12 0.63
C ASN A 88 9.10 -18.19 0.27
N LEU A 89 9.15 -16.90 0.61
CA LEU A 89 7.98 -16.01 0.50
C LEU A 89 7.43 -15.88 -0.92
N TRP A 90 8.29 -15.99 -1.93
CA TRP A 90 7.94 -15.81 -3.34
C TRP A 90 7.53 -17.10 -4.05
N HIS A 91 7.48 -18.24 -3.35
CA HIS A 91 7.12 -19.50 -3.99
C HIS A 91 5.59 -19.56 -4.22
N PRO A 92 5.10 -19.89 -5.44
CA PRO A 92 3.67 -19.84 -5.81
C PRO A 92 2.72 -20.74 -4.99
N ARG A 93 3.24 -21.56 -4.07
CA ARG A 93 2.45 -22.43 -3.18
C ARG A 93 2.16 -21.79 -1.82
N VAL A 94 2.67 -20.57 -1.60
CA VAL A 94 2.58 -19.84 -0.33
C VAL A 94 1.45 -18.81 -0.34
N LEU A 95 0.98 -18.43 -1.53
CA LEU A 95 -0.18 -17.57 -1.80
C LEU A 95 -1.33 -18.40 -2.36
#